data_AF-A0A8T5M5K2-F1
#
_entry.id   AF-A0A8T5M5K2-F1
#
_cell.length_a   1.000
_cell.length_b   1.000
_cell.length_c   1.000
_cell.angle_alpha   90.00
_cell.angle_beta   90.00
_cell.angle_gamma   90.00
#
_symmetry.space_group_name_H-M   'P 1'
#
loop_
_entity.id
_entity.type
_entity.pdbx_description
1 polymer ?
#
loop_
_entity_poly.entity_id
_entity_poly.type
_entity_poly.pdbx_seq_one_letter_code
_entity_poly.pdbx_strand_id
1 'polypeptide(L)' 'MLIDCPECHHPLHEGQHKYADGMFLVKYCKQCGFRKEVALEEK' A
#
# COMPACT_ATOMS: atom_id res chain seq x y z
N MET A 1 7.22 9.74 8.13
CA MET A 1 6.51 10.46 7.05
C MET A 1 5.27 9.64 6.75
N LEU A 2 4.08 10.14 7.06
CA LEU A 2 2.82 9.47 6.71
C LEU A 2 2.66 9.55 5.18
N ILE A 3 2.28 8.45 4.55
CA ILE A 3 2.07 8.40 3.11
C ILE A 3 0.59 8.75 2.90
N ASP A 4 0.30 9.92 2.38
CA ASP A 4 -1.07 10.38 2.14
C ASP A 4 -1.61 9.91 0.78
N CYS A 5 -2.92 9.64 0.67
CA CYS A 5 -3.58 9.32 -0.62
C CYS A 5 -3.35 10.51 -1.56
N PRO A 6 -2.78 10.31 -2.76
CA PRO A 6 -2.56 11.41 -3.70
C PRO A 6 -3.87 12.03 -4.21
N GLU A 7 -5.01 11.35 -4.03
CA GLU A 7 -6.31 11.84 -4.48
C GLU A 7 -7.06 12.64 -3.41
N CYS A 8 -7.04 12.19 -2.15
CA CYS A 8 -7.83 12.82 -1.08
C CYS A 8 -7.00 13.31 0.11
N HIS A 9 -5.68 13.16 0.07
CA HIS A 9 -4.75 13.52 1.14
C HIS A 9 -5.07 12.91 2.51
N HIS A 10 -5.87 11.84 2.56
CA HIS A 10 -6.08 11.08 3.78
C HIS A 10 -4.94 10.08 4.01
N PRO A 11 -4.66 9.72 5.27
CA PRO A 11 -3.62 8.74 5.58
C PRO A 11 -3.91 7.39 4.91
N LEU A 12 -2.91 6.85 4.23
CA LEU A 12 -2.99 5.51 3.67
C LEU A 12 -2.79 4.47 4.77
N HIS A 13 -3.58 3.41 4.71
CA HIS A 13 -3.35 2.21 5.50
C HIS A 13 -2.34 1.33 4.79
N GLU A 14 -1.39 0.80 5.55
CA GLU A 14 -0.40 -0.16 5.06
C GLU A 14 -0.65 -1.56 5.65
N GLY A 15 -0.41 -2.58 4.83
CA GLY A 15 -0.47 -3.97 5.22
C GLY A 15 0.49 -4.79 4.37
N GLN A 16 1.10 -5.82 4.96
CA GLN A 16 1.95 -6.75 4.23
C GLN A 16 1.15 -8.00 3.88
N HIS A 17 1.17 -8.37 2.62
CA HIS A 17 0.51 -9.57 2.11
C HIS A 17 1.54 -10.51 1.52
N LYS A 18 1.53 -11.75 1.99
CA LYS A 18 2.35 -12.83 1.44
C LYS A 18 1.56 -13.51 0.32
N TYR A 19 2.02 -13.34 -0.91
CA TYR A 19 1.52 -14.02 -2.10
C TYR A 19 2.43 -15.21 -2.45
N ALA A 20 2.04 -16.01 -3.43
CA ALA A 20 2.85 -17.13 -3.92
C ALA A 20 4.20 -16.65 -4.49
N ASP A 21 4.19 -15.50 -5.17
CA ASP A 21 5.35 -14.87 -5.80
C ASP A 21 6.26 -14.09 -4.85
N GLY A 22 5.85 -13.86 -3.59
CA GLY A 22 6.66 -13.12 -2.63
C GLY A 22 5.88 -12.32 -1.59
N MET A 23 6.58 -11.47 -0.84
CA MET A 23 5.97 -10.52 0.09
C MET A 23 5.70 -9.19 -0.63
N PHE A 24 4.50 -8.65 -0.43
CA PHE A 24 4.07 -7.39 -1.04
C PHE A 24 3.59 -6.44 0.05
N LEU A 25 4.04 -5.20 -0.01
CA LEU A 25 3.52 -4.10 0.79
C LEU A 25 2.33 -3.48 0.05
N VAL A 26 1.15 -3.64 0.61
CA VAL A 26 -0.10 -3.08 0.12
C VAL A 26 -0.38 -1.79 0.88
N LYS A 27 -0.58 -0.70 0.15
CA LYS A 27 -1.00 0.61 0.67
C LYS A 27 -2.37 0.93 0.10
N TYR A 28 -3.35 1.23 0.94
CA TYR A 28 -4.70 1.50 0.48
C TYR A 28 -5.38 2.61 1.28
N CYS A 29 -6.24 3.37 0.63
CA CYS A 29 -7.05 4.39 1.27
C CYS A 29 -8.50 3.93 1.40
N LYS A 30 -9.05 3.96 2.61
CA LYS A 30 -10.45 3.63 2.86
C LYS A 30 -11.43 4.74 2.42
N GLN A 31 -10.91 5.93 2.09
CA GLN A 31 -11.71 7.11 1.76
C GLN A 31 -11.91 7.26 0.24
N CYS A 32 -10.79 7.29 -0.52
CA CYS A 32 -10.77 7.45 -1.98
C CYS A 32 -10.86 6.10 -2.72
N GLY A 33 -10.55 4.98 -2.06
CA GLY A 33 -10.43 3.66 -2.70
C GLY A 33 -9.08 3.42 -3.39
N PHE A 34 -8.17 4.39 -3.36
CA PHE A 34 -6.80 4.25 -3.89
C PHE A 34 -6.09 3.04 -3.29
N ARG A 35 -5.43 2.24 -4.14
CA ARG A 35 -4.61 1.09 -3.72
C ARG A 35 -3.32 1.07 -4.53
N LYS A 36 -2.20 0.81 -3.84
CA LYS A 36 -0.87 0.66 -4.42
C LYS A 36 -0.18 -0.53 -3.79
N GLU A 37 0.36 -1.41 -4.62
CA GLU A 37 1.04 -2.62 -4.20
C GLU A 37 2.49 -2.52 -4.63
N VAL A 38 3.41 -2.81 -3.71
CA VAL A 38 4.85 -2.75 -3.95
C VAL A 38 5.43 -4.09 -3.53
N ALA A 39 6.01 -4.84 -4.47
CA ALA A 39 6.76 -6.05 -4.14
C ALA A 39 7.92 -5.67 -3.20
N LEU A 40 8.04 -6.40 -2.10
CA LEU A 40 9.15 -6.28 -1.15
C LEU A 40 10.31 -7.21 -1.53
N GLU A 41 10.36 -7.71 -2.77
CA GLU A 41 11.44 -8.58 -3.26
C GLU A 41 12.80 -7.98 -2.88
N GLU A 42 13.51 -8.69 -2.01
CA GLU A 42 14.87 -8.38 -1.60
C GLU A 42 15.75 -8.54 -2.84
N LYS A 43 16.34 -7.43 -3.27
CA LYS A 43 17.26 -7.36 -4.39
C LYS A 43 18.61 -7.98 -4.04
#